data_AF-A0A382TN52-F1
#
_entry.id   AF-A0A382TN52-F1
#
_cell.length_a   1.000
_cell.length_b   1.000
_cell.length_c   1.000
_cell.angle_alpha   90.00
_cell.angle_beta   90.00
_cell.angle_gamma   90.00
#
_symmetry.space_group_name_H-M   'P 1'
#
loop_
_entity.id
_entity.type
_entity.pdbx_description
1 polymer ?
#
loop_
_entity_poly.entity_id
_entity_poly.type
_entity_poly.pdbx_seq_one_letter_code
_entity_poly.pdbx_strand_id
1 'polypeptide(L)'
;FRRRGEHAIYRWLGGEGDRYMYAPPQNHGLTPAKKDPRPGGFLRKKNRKLIGGGHRDYEHFNTPRCRVSGLAVDALNTLQRVQWEVNLDFLVKVFDLSPHHQEAKVRDWTEIKRRITRVDCKGWARVAFYGEDEKKNKERDIALMWSRKIINHNANVFWHSWACDWRGRLFPRGNGLSPQGDDMDRAMIRFKQWKPLGGEGRKWLFVHVHNMVAGLKWEEWGDDQPLKRQSFEHRDEWVSDNIDSLISLADSPWDHKEVLGLDEHSGTGSKTFQRLAALIELRRVWLECKDNGGDWSKVT
;
A
#
# COMPACT_ATOMS: atom_id res chain seq x y z
N PHE A 1 -29.25 -18.10 -20.63
CA PHE A 1 -30.08 -18.20 -19.41
C PHE A 1 -30.23 -19.60 -18.81
N ARG A 2 -29.88 -20.71 -19.50
CA ARG A 2 -30.19 -22.08 -19.04
C ARG A 2 -29.08 -22.90 -18.33
N ARG A 3 -27.95 -22.31 -17.91
CA ARG A 3 -26.84 -23.11 -17.30
C ARG A 3 -26.12 -22.50 -16.08
N ARG A 4 -26.62 -21.42 -15.47
CA ARG A 4 -25.95 -20.81 -14.30
C ARG A 4 -27.00 -20.41 -13.27
N GLY A 5 -27.03 -21.10 -12.12
CA GLY A 5 -28.07 -21.01 -11.09
C GLY A 5 -28.12 -19.70 -10.27
N GLU A 6 -27.34 -18.68 -10.61
CA GLU A 6 -27.37 -17.37 -9.94
C GLU A 6 -27.75 -16.26 -10.94
N HIS A 7 -28.64 -15.35 -10.52
CA HIS A 7 -29.01 -14.15 -11.30
C HIS A 7 -27.77 -13.35 -11.70
N ALA A 8 -27.81 -12.69 -12.87
CA ALA A 8 -26.66 -11.95 -13.40
C ALA A 8 -26.12 -10.90 -12.42
N ILE A 9 -27.01 -10.24 -11.67
CA ILE A 9 -26.63 -9.27 -10.64
C ILE A 9 -25.83 -9.89 -9.49
N TYR A 10 -26.23 -11.08 -9.01
CA TYR A 10 -25.50 -11.78 -7.95
C TYR A 10 -24.16 -12.31 -8.43
N ARG A 11 -24.05 -12.66 -9.72
CA ARG A 11 -22.77 -13.03 -10.33
C ARG A 11 -21.83 -11.83 -10.45
N TRP A 12 -22.35 -10.65 -10.76
CA TRP A 12 -21.57 -9.41 -10.82
C TRP A 12 -21.14 -8.96 -9.41
N LEU A 13 -22.07 -8.89 -8.46
CA LEU A 13 -21.79 -8.56 -7.04
C LEU A 13 -20.92 -9.59 -6.33
N GLY A 14 -21.04 -10.87 -6.72
CA GLY A 14 -20.29 -12.00 -6.19
C GLY A 14 -18.99 -12.32 -6.93
N GLY A 15 -18.65 -11.54 -7.97
CA GLY A 15 -17.43 -11.70 -8.74
C GLY A 15 -16.15 -11.37 -7.95
N GLU A 16 -15.00 -11.58 -8.58
CA GLU A 16 -13.69 -11.15 -8.09
C GLU A 16 -13.61 -9.61 -8.16
N GLY A 17 -14.32 -8.91 -7.28
CA GLY A 17 -14.04 -7.48 -7.07
C GLY A 17 -12.63 -7.29 -6.51
N ASP A 18 -12.10 -6.07 -6.61
CA ASP A 18 -10.88 -5.66 -5.92
C ASP A 18 -11.05 -5.84 -4.42
N ARG A 19 -10.62 -6.98 -3.90
CA ARG A 19 -10.84 -7.38 -2.52
C ARG A 19 -9.52 -7.78 -1.90
N TYR A 20 -9.18 -7.05 -0.84
CA TYR A 20 -8.19 -7.46 0.13
C TYR A 20 -8.76 -8.57 0.99
N MET A 21 -7.88 -9.41 1.52
CA MET A 21 -8.30 -10.47 2.43
C MET A 21 -8.15 -9.99 3.86
N TYR A 22 -9.18 -10.20 4.68
CA TYR A 22 -9.14 -9.98 6.13
C TYR A 22 -8.61 -11.19 6.91
N ALA A 23 -8.17 -12.22 6.19
CA ALA A 23 -7.54 -13.41 6.72
C ALA A 23 -6.44 -13.86 5.77
N PRO A 24 -5.47 -14.68 6.23
CA PRO A 24 -4.44 -15.23 5.37
C PRO A 24 -5.01 -15.91 4.10
N PRO A 25 -4.44 -15.65 2.92
CA PRO A 25 -4.83 -16.32 1.69
C PRO A 25 -4.62 -17.84 1.78
N GLN A 26 -5.44 -18.58 1.04
CA GLN A 26 -5.22 -20.01 0.83
C GLN A 26 -3.91 -20.21 0.06
N ASN A 27 -3.01 -21.05 0.56
CA ASN A 27 -1.81 -21.39 -0.20
C ASN A 27 -2.13 -22.01 -1.56
N HIS A 28 -1.38 -21.61 -2.57
CA HIS A 28 -1.24 -22.34 -3.82
C HIS A 28 -0.50 -23.65 -3.56
N GLY A 29 -0.79 -24.67 -4.36
CA GLY A 29 -0.09 -25.95 -4.28
C GLY A 29 0.08 -26.60 -5.65
N LEU A 30 0.81 -27.72 -5.67
CA LEU A 30 0.92 -28.61 -6.81
C LEU A 30 0.40 -30.00 -6.39
N THR A 31 -0.26 -30.71 -7.29
CA THR A 31 -0.65 -32.10 -7.04
C THR A 31 0.58 -33.02 -7.16
N PRO A 32 0.83 -33.94 -6.20
CA PRO A 32 2.05 -34.76 -6.21
C PRO A 32 2.21 -35.64 -7.46
N ALA A 33 1.11 -36.19 -7.99
CA ALA A 33 1.16 -37.16 -9.08
C ALA A 33 1.43 -36.56 -10.46
N LYS A 34 0.97 -35.33 -10.73
CA LYS A 34 1.05 -34.69 -12.05
C LYS A 34 1.74 -33.34 -12.06
N LYS A 35 2.12 -32.82 -10.89
CA LYS A 35 2.53 -31.42 -10.68
C LYS A 35 1.50 -30.42 -11.23
N ASP A 36 0.22 -30.80 -11.28
CA ASP A 36 -0.84 -29.91 -11.74
C ASP A 36 -1.11 -28.84 -10.68
N PRO A 37 -1.33 -27.58 -11.10
CA PRO A 37 -1.54 -26.49 -10.17
C PRO A 37 -2.86 -26.63 -9.41
N ARG A 38 -2.78 -26.52 -8.09
CA ARG A 38 -3.93 -26.36 -7.19
C ARG A 38 -4.04 -24.88 -6.81
N PRO A 39 -4.93 -24.10 -7.45
CA PRO A 39 -4.99 -22.67 -7.22
C PRO A 39 -5.46 -22.36 -5.79
N GLY A 40 -4.74 -21.44 -5.16
CA GLY A 40 -5.02 -20.80 -3.89
C GLY A 40 -5.47 -19.34 -4.06
N GLY A 41 -5.05 -18.48 -3.14
CA GLY A 41 -5.46 -17.09 -3.03
C GLY A 41 -6.74 -16.94 -2.21
N PHE A 42 -7.86 -16.60 -2.86
CA PHE A 42 -9.13 -16.40 -2.15
C PHE A 42 -9.67 -17.69 -1.49
N LEU A 43 -10.37 -17.54 -0.37
CA LEU A 43 -10.91 -18.67 0.38
C LEU A 43 -11.98 -19.45 -0.40
N ARG A 44 -12.82 -18.75 -1.17
CA ARG A 44 -13.85 -19.38 -2.01
C ARG A 44 -13.21 -20.03 -3.24
N LYS A 45 -13.40 -21.34 -3.40
CA LYS A 45 -12.85 -22.13 -4.52
C LYS A 45 -13.09 -21.49 -5.90
N LYS A 46 -14.27 -20.91 -6.14
CA LYS A 46 -14.62 -20.25 -7.42
C LYS A 46 -13.73 -19.07 -7.80
N ASN A 47 -13.15 -18.38 -6.80
CA ASN A 47 -12.29 -17.21 -6.98
C ASN A 47 -10.79 -17.56 -6.87
N ARG A 48 -10.43 -18.84 -6.73
CA ARG A 48 -9.02 -19.24 -6.65
C ARG A 48 -8.40 -19.19 -8.05
N LYS A 49 -7.20 -18.62 -8.12
CA LYS A 49 -6.48 -18.45 -9.39
C LYS A 49 -4.98 -18.40 -9.15
N LEU A 50 -4.24 -19.31 -9.78
CA LEU A 50 -2.78 -19.32 -9.78
C LEU A 50 -2.23 -18.49 -10.95
N ILE A 51 -2.77 -18.69 -12.16
CA ILE A 51 -2.31 -18.03 -13.38
C ILE A 51 -3.37 -17.03 -13.86
N GLY A 52 -2.96 -15.77 -14.02
CA GLY A 52 -3.73 -14.61 -14.48
C GLY A 52 -4.08 -14.61 -15.98
N GLY A 53 -4.66 -13.50 -16.46
CA GLY A 53 -4.71 -13.16 -17.89
C GLY A 53 -5.36 -14.17 -18.84
N GLY A 54 -6.56 -14.66 -18.52
CA GLY A 54 -7.33 -15.56 -19.41
C GLY A 54 -6.73 -16.95 -19.59
N HIS A 55 -5.79 -17.40 -18.74
CA HIS A 55 -5.17 -18.72 -18.88
C HIS A 55 -6.19 -19.87 -18.97
N ARG A 56 -7.33 -19.78 -18.25
CA ARG A 56 -8.43 -20.75 -18.33
C ARG A 56 -8.97 -20.94 -19.75
N ASP A 57 -8.95 -19.92 -20.58
CA ASP A 57 -9.42 -20.02 -21.97
C ASP A 57 -8.48 -20.90 -22.81
N TYR A 58 -7.22 -21.04 -22.37
CA TYR A 58 -6.21 -21.87 -23.03
C TYR A 58 -6.16 -23.31 -22.51
N GLU A 59 -6.74 -23.58 -21.35
CA GLU A 59 -6.81 -24.94 -20.80
C GLU A 59 -7.61 -25.89 -21.72
N HIS A 60 -8.58 -25.37 -22.48
CA HIS A 60 -9.36 -26.16 -23.43
C HIS A 60 -8.54 -26.70 -24.62
N PHE A 61 -7.44 -26.03 -25.00
CA PHE A 61 -6.57 -26.47 -26.10
C PHE A 61 -5.59 -27.59 -25.70
N ASN A 62 -5.68 -28.10 -24.46
CA ASN A 62 -4.79 -29.13 -23.91
C ASN A 62 -3.28 -28.77 -24.00
N THR A 63 -2.98 -27.49 -24.20
CA THR A 63 -1.65 -26.90 -24.37
C THR A 63 -1.55 -25.71 -23.43
N PRO A 64 -1.25 -25.94 -22.13
CA PRO A 64 -1.22 -24.87 -21.15
C PRO A 64 -0.15 -23.84 -21.54
N ARG A 65 -0.51 -22.55 -21.50
CA ARG A 65 0.41 -21.45 -21.86
C ARG A 65 1.70 -21.43 -21.03
N CYS A 66 1.64 -21.90 -19.80
CA CYS A 66 2.80 -22.05 -18.94
C CYS A 66 2.56 -23.19 -17.93
N ARG A 67 3.66 -23.73 -17.39
CA ARG A 67 3.64 -24.63 -16.23
C ARG A 67 4.36 -23.95 -15.08
N VAL A 68 3.69 -23.84 -13.94
CA VAL A 68 4.23 -23.16 -12.76
C VAL A 68 5.15 -24.13 -12.02
N SER A 69 6.36 -23.69 -11.68
CA SER A 69 7.31 -24.47 -10.90
C SER A 69 6.96 -24.45 -9.40
N GLY A 70 7.49 -25.40 -8.63
CA GLY A 70 7.38 -25.39 -7.17
C GLY A 70 7.92 -24.10 -6.57
N LEU A 71 9.07 -23.61 -7.06
CA LEU A 71 9.68 -22.35 -6.63
C LEU A 71 8.75 -21.14 -6.82
N ALA A 72 8.04 -21.07 -7.95
CA ALA A 72 7.08 -19.98 -8.18
C ALA A 72 5.87 -20.07 -7.24
N VAL A 73 5.41 -21.29 -6.92
CA VAL A 73 4.35 -21.52 -5.92
C VAL A 73 4.82 -21.09 -4.52
N ASP A 74 6.05 -21.42 -4.14
CA ASP A 74 6.62 -21.04 -2.83
C ASP A 74 6.84 -19.53 -2.72
N ALA A 75 7.29 -18.88 -3.79
CA ALA A 75 7.40 -17.42 -3.86
C ALA A 75 6.04 -16.74 -3.70
N LEU A 76 5.03 -17.19 -4.44
CA LEU A 76 3.65 -16.69 -4.31
C LEU A 76 3.11 -16.87 -2.89
N ASN A 77 3.32 -18.06 -2.30
CA ASN A 77 2.87 -18.33 -0.93
C ASN A 77 3.61 -17.48 0.10
N THR A 78 4.89 -17.17 -0.12
CA THR A 78 5.65 -16.24 0.73
C THR A 78 5.04 -14.83 0.68
N LEU A 79 4.76 -14.31 -0.52
CA LEU A 79 4.12 -13.01 -0.70
C LEU A 79 2.71 -12.94 -0.10
N GLN A 80 1.95 -14.04 -0.16
CA GLN A 80 0.62 -14.14 0.44
C GLN A 80 0.62 -14.09 1.97
N ARG A 81 1.71 -14.48 2.64
CA ARG A 81 1.79 -14.47 4.11
C ARG A 81 2.02 -13.07 4.68
N VAL A 82 2.53 -12.15 3.87
CA VAL A 82 2.84 -10.78 4.28
C VAL A 82 1.58 -10.06 4.73
N GLN A 83 1.60 -9.61 5.97
CA GLN A 83 0.56 -8.77 6.56
C GLN A 83 0.81 -7.30 6.22
N TRP A 84 -0.25 -6.64 5.78
CA TRP A 84 -0.25 -5.21 5.46
C TRP A 84 -1.20 -4.47 6.39
N GLU A 85 -0.91 -3.19 6.59
CA GLU A 85 -1.79 -2.25 7.26
C GLU A 85 -1.89 -0.94 6.49
N VAL A 86 -2.99 -0.20 6.68
CA VAL A 86 -3.08 1.17 6.21
C VAL A 86 -2.14 2.02 7.06
N ASN A 87 -1.30 2.83 6.42
CA ASN A 87 -0.42 3.78 7.07
C ASN A 87 -1.27 4.89 7.71
N LEU A 88 -1.56 4.74 9.00
CA LEU A 88 -2.43 5.67 9.73
C LEU A 88 -1.78 7.04 9.86
N ASP A 89 -0.47 7.12 10.03
CA ASP A 89 0.26 8.38 10.19
C ASP A 89 0.17 9.23 8.91
N PHE A 90 0.34 8.59 7.75
CA PHE A 90 0.09 9.23 6.46
C PHE A 90 -1.39 9.59 6.27
N LEU A 91 -2.30 8.67 6.60
CA LEU A 91 -3.74 8.87 6.42
C LEU A 91 -4.25 10.08 7.21
N VAL A 92 -3.90 10.22 8.50
CA VAL A 92 -4.36 11.35 9.32
C VAL A 92 -3.66 12.67 8.96
N LYS A 93 -2.44 12.61 8.40
CA LYS A 93 -1.75 13.81 7.94
C LYS A 93 -2.46 14.39 6.71
N VAL A 94 -2.80 13.56 5.73
CA VAL A 94 -3.33 13.98 4.41
C VAL A 94 -4.87 14.05 4.37
N PHE A 95 -5.57 13.27 5.20
CA PHE A 95 -7.02 13.14 5.16
C PHE A 95 -7.69 13.53 6.49
N ASP A 96 -8.91 14.05 6.39
CA ASP A 96 -9.81 14.26 7.52
C ASP A 96 -10.68 13.02 7.71
N LEU A 97 -10.65 12.47 8.93
CA LEU A 97 -11.43 11.30 9.31
C LEU A 97 -12.67 11.74 10.10
N SER A 98 -13.84 11.65 9.47
CA SER A 98 -15.09 12.00 10.14
C SER A 98 -15.70 10.78 10.83
N PRO A 99 -15.98 10.85 12.14
CA PRO A 99 -16.73 9.81 12.83
C PRO A 99 -18.20 9.87 12.45
N HIS A 100 -18.95 8.82 12.79
CA HIS A 100 -20.39 8.83 12.65
C HIS A 100 -21.05 9.82 13.64
N HIS A 101 -21.65 10.90 13.13
CA HIS A 101 -22.55 11.75 13.91
C HIS A 101 -23.97 11.70 13.32
N GLN A 102 -24.83 10.86 13.91
CA GLN A 102 -26.28 11.08 13.93
C GLN A 102 -26.96 10.25 15.03
N GLU A 103 -27.96 10.87 15.67
CA GLU A 103 -28.82 10.33 16.71
C GLU A 103 -29.57 9.07 16.26
N ALA A 104 -29.04 7.88 16.52
CA ALA A 104 -29.73 6.65 16.20
C ALA A 104 -30.47 6.11 17.43
N LYS A 105 -31.80 6.38 17.51
CA LYS A 105 -32.76 5.40 18.05
C LYS A 105 -32.80 4.21 17.08
N VAL A 106 -31.78 3.37 17.15
CA VAL A 106 -31.85 2.01 16.62
C VAL A 106 -31.50 1.14 17.80
N ARG A 107 -32.44 0.27 18.20
CA ARG A 107 -32.34 -0.64 19.33
C ARG A 107 -31.17 -1.60 19.13
N ASP A 108 -30.03 -1.08 19.55
CA ASP A 108 -28.93 -1.62 20.31
C ASP A 108 -28.37 -3.02 19.99
N TRP A 109 -27.09 -3.00 19.58
CA TRP A 109 -26.05 -4.01 19.84
C TRP A 109 -24.69 -3.28 19.95
N THR A 110 -24.58 -2.30 20.86
CA THR A 110 -23.37 -1.73 21.49
C THR A 110 -22.05 -2.41 21.06
N GLU A 111 -21.08 -1.83 20.32
CA GLU A 111 -20.61 -0.45 20.20
C GLU A 111 -20.12 -0.15 18.75
N ILE A 112 -21.01 0.32 17.88
CA ILE A 112 -20.68 0.74 16.49
C ILE A 112 -20.36 2.25 16.40
N LYS A 113 -20.33 2.96 17.53
CA LYS A 113 -20.38 4.44 17.58
C LYS A 113 -19.07 5.16 17.17
N ARG A 114 -17.94 4.46 17.04
CA ARG A 114 -16.63 5.06 16.70
C ARG A 114 -16.10 4.68 15.31
N ARG A 115 -16.97 4.26 14.39
CA ARG A 115 -16.53 3.92 13.02
C ARG A 115 -16.25 5.17 12.21
N ILE A 116 -15.16 5.12 11.44
CA ILE A 116 -14.87 6.12 10.42
C ILE A 116 -15.94 5.98 9.33
N THR A 117 -16.65 7.06 9.02
CA THR A 117 -17.69 7.07 7.98
C THR A 117 -17.22 7.75 6.71
N ARG A 118 -16.38 8.78 6.83
CA ARG A 118 -15.88 9.54 5.68
C ARG A 118 -14.39 9.80 5.85
N VAL A 119 -13.69 9.74 4.72
CA VAL A 119 -12.25 10.02 4.61
C VAL A 119 -12.14 11.03 3.49
N ASP A 120 -11.83 12.28 3.82
CA ASP A 120 -11.76 13.37 2.85
C ASP A 120 -10.34 13.87 2.69
N CYS A 121 -9.92 14.13 1.47
CA CYS A 121 -8.63 14.75 1.22
C CYS A 121 -8.63 16.18 1.77
N LYS A 122 -7.66 16.52 2.62
CA LYS A 122 -7.48 17.90 3.09
C LYS A 122 -7.25 18.83 1.91
N GLY A 123 -7.68 20.08 2.06
CA GLY A 123 -7.64 21.08 0.99
C GLY A 123 -6.26 21.27 0.38
N TRP A 124 -5.21 21.29 1.21
CA TRP A 124 -3.83 21.49 0.76
C TRP A 124 -3.27 20.34 -0.10
N ALA A 125 -3.77 19.11 0.08
CA ALA A 125 -3.32 17.94 -0.69
C ALA A 125 -4.22 17.65 -1.90
N ARG A 126 -5.34 18.38 -2.03
CA ARG A 126 -6.39 18.07 -3.00
C ARG A 126 -5.90 18.16 -4.45
N VAL A 127 -5.02 19.12 -4.74
CA VAL A 127 -4.45 19.32 -6.09
C VAL A 127 -3.56 18.14 -6.48
N ALA A 128 -2.71 17.67 -5.57
CA ALA A 128 -1.93 16.45 -5.79
C ALA A 128 -2.80 15.19 -5.90
N PHE A 129 -3.89 15.12 -5.13
CA PHE A 129 -4.71 13.93 -4.99
C PHE A 129 -5.80 13.75 -6.05
N TYR A 130 -6.38 14.81 -6.59
CA TYR A 130 -7.38 14.71 -7.66
C TYR A 130 -6.85 15.38 -8.93
N GLY A 131 -7.05 14.72 -10.07
CA GLY A 131 -6.64 15.24 -11.38
C GLY A 131 -7.83 15.36 -12.31
N GLU A 132 -7.56 15.58 -13.59
CA GLU A 132 -8.59 15.66 -14.64
C GLU A 132 -9.18 14.28 -15.00
N ASP A 133 -8.45 13.19 -14.74
CA ASP A 133 -8.88 11.83 -15.05
C ASP A 133 -9.91 11.31 -14.01
N GLU A 134 -11.19 11.40 -14.35
CA GLU A 134 -12.28 10.91 -13.50
C GLU A 134 -12.17 9.43 -13.13
N LYS A 135 -11.61 8.59 -14.02
CA LYS A 135 -11.52 7.15 -13.76
C LYS A 135 -10.49 6.90 -12.65
N LYS A 136 -9.34 7.56 -12.71
CA LYS A 136 -8.34 7.50 -11.64
C LYS A 136 -8.86 8.09 -10.34
N ASN A 137 -9.61 9.19 -10.40
CA ASN A 137 -10.24 9.76 -9.20
C ASN A 137 -11.20 8.76 -8.55
N LYS A 138 -12.00 8.03 -9.34
CA LYS A 138 -12.87 6.95 -8.83
C LYS A 138 -12.08 5.80 -8.21
N GLU A 139 -10.94 5.41 -8.80
CA GLU A 139 -10.05 4.39 -8.24
C GLU A 139 -9.47 4.83 -6.87
N ARG A 140 -9.08 6.10 -6.75
CA ARG A 140 -8.62 6.73 -5.49
C ARG A 140 -9.72 6.75 -4.43
N ASP A 141 -10.95 7.13 -4.79
CA ASP A 141 -12.09 7.10 -3.87
C ASP A 141 -12.40 5.67 -3.38
N ILE A 142 -12.25 4.68 -4.27
CA ILE A 142 -12.37 3.26 -3.91
C ILE A 142 -11.27 2.85 -2.92
N ALA A 143 -10.02 3.30 -3.10
CA ALA A 143 -8.93 3.05 -2.16
C ALA A 143 -9.19 3.66 -0.76
N LEU A 144 -9.71 4.89 -0.69
CA LEU A 144 -10.13 5.52 0.58
C LEU A 144 -11.26 4.75 1.25
N MET A 145 -12.27 4.33 0.47
CA MET A 145 -13.38 3.52 0.95
C MET A 145 -12.92 2.17 1.51
N TRP A 146 -11.93 1.53 0.87
CA TRP A 146 -11.34 0.29 1.36
C TRP A 146 -10.49 0.49 2.61
N SER A 147 -9.71 1.56 2.69
CA SER A 147 -8.91 1.90 3.86
C SER A 147 -9.78 2.04 5.10
N ARG A 148 -10.89 2.79 4.97
CA ARG A 148 -11.93 2.91 5.98
C ARG A 148 -12.48 1.54 6.41
N LYS A 149 -12.77 0.65 5.45
CA LYS A 149 -13.27 -0.71 5.75
C LYS A 149 -12.25 -1.57 6.47
N ILE A 150 -10.98 -1.54 6.05
CA ILE A 150 -9.87 -2.27 6.67
C ILE A 150 -9.70 -1.85 8.13
N ILE A 151 -9.69 -0.53 8.38
CA ILE A 151 -9.60 0.02 9.74
C ILE A 151 -10.80 -0.40 10.59
N ASN A 152 -12.02 -0.21 10.08
CA ASN A 152 -13.25 -0.48 10.85
C ASN A 152 -13.54 -1.96 11.09
N HIS A 153 -13.11 -2.86 10.21
CA HIS A 153 -13.55 -4.27 10.24
C HIS A 153 -12.47 -5.27 10.60
N ASN A 154 -11.18 -4.91 10.47
CA ASN A 154 -10.10 -5.88 10.69
C ASN A 154 -8.90 -5.32 11.45
N ALA A 155 -9.14 -4.38 12.37
CA ALA A 155 -8.11 -3.77 13.22
C ALA A 155 -6.87 -3.29 12.43
N ASN A 156 -7.13 -2.73 11.24
CA ASN A 156 -6.11 -2.26 10.31
C ASN A 156 -5.15 -3.34 9.77
N VAL A 157 -5.58 -4.60 9.63
CA VAL A 157 -4.75 -5.67 9.04
C VAL A 157 -5.40 -6.21 7.78
N PHE A 158 -4.60 -6.54 6.77
CA PHE A 158 -5.08 -7.25 5.58
C PHE A 158 -3.95 -7.98 4.85
N TRP A 159 -4.34 -8.81 3.87
CA TRP A 159 -3.43 -9.55 3.00
C TRP A 159 -3.81 -9.38 1.53
N HIS A 160 -2.81 -9.47 0.67
CA HIS A 160 -3.02 -9.63 -0.76
C HIS A 160 -3.02 -11.11 -1.14
N SER A 161 -4.02 -11.51 -1.92
CA SER A 161 -3.93 -12.73 -2.72
C SER A 161 -2.99 -12.48 -3.91
N TRP A 162 -2.09 -13.40 -4.23
CA TRP A 162 -1.12 -13.24 -5.32
C TRP A 162 -1.36 -14.29 -6.40
N ALA A 163 -1.06 -13.92 -7.65
CA ALA A 163 -1.09 -14.81 -8.81
C ALA A 163 0.07 -14.45 -9.75
N CYS A 164 0.42 -15.34 -10.67
CA CYS A 164 1.40 -15.04 -11.71
C CYS A 164 0.74 -14.85 -13.07
N ASP A 165 1.36 -14.12 -13.99
CA ASP A 165 0.99 -14.18 -15.41
C ASP A 165 1.61 -15.42 -16.09
N TRP A 166 1.32 -15.60 -17.38
CA TRP A 166 1.88 -16.71 -18.16
C TRP A 166 3.40 -16.58 -18.40
N ARG A 167 3.98 -15.39 -18.19
CA ARG A 167 5.42 -15.14 -18.27
C ARG A 167 6.13 -15.35 -16.92
N GLY A 168 5.38 -15.63 -15.85
CA GLY A 168 5.91 -15.84 -14.50
C GLY A 168 6.02 -14.58 -13.64
N ARG A 169 5.53 -13.42 -14.09
CA ARG A 169 5.51 -12.19 -13.28
C ARG A 169 4.45 -12.30 -12.19
N LEU A 170 4.80 -11.94 -10.96
CA LEU A 170 3.93 -12.06 -9.79
C LEU A 170 3.17 -10.76 -9.54
N PHE A 171 1.86 -10.84 -9.38
CA PHE A 171 0.97 -9.70 -9.16
C PHE A 171 0.02 -9.94 -7.99
N PRO A 172 -0.24 -8.91 -7.17
CA PRO A 172 -1.37 -8.94 -6.27
C PRO A 172 -2.67 -8.96 -7.09
N ARG A 173 -3.68 -9.62 -6.55
CA ARG A 173 -4.99 -9.81 -7.19
C ARG A 173 -5.92 -8.62 -7.02
N GLY A 174 -5.66 -7.73 -6.07
CA GLY A 174 -6.39 -6.48 -5.86
C GLY A 174 -5.62 -5.31 -6.48
N ASN A 175 -6.34 -4.41 -7.16
CA ASN A 175 -5.74 -3.35 -7.95
C ASN A 175 -5.34 -2.10 -7.13
N GLY A 176 -6.13 -1.70 -6.13
CA GLY A 176 -5.78 -0.58 -5.23
C GLY A 176 -4.99 -1.03 -4.01
N LEU A 177 -4.58 -0.08 -3.15
CA LEU A 177 -3.85 -0.30 -1.88
C LEU A 177 -2.80 -1.40 -2.01
N SER A 178 -2.09 -1.40 -3.14
CA SER A 178 -1.26 -2.50 -3.60
C SER A 178 0.20 -2.08 -3.53
N PRO A 179 1.11 -2.99 -3.14
CA PRO A 179 2.55 -2.70 -3.17
C PRO A 179 3.07 -2.49 -4.60
N GLN A 180 2.31 -2.90 -5.62
CA GLN A 180 2.60 -2.64 -7.03
C GLN A 180 1.71 -1.54 -7.64
N GLY A 181 0.86 -0.90 -6.83
CA GLY A 181 -0.02 0.19 -7.22
C GLY A 181 0.73 1.48 -7.53
N ASP A 182 -0.03 2.57 -7.65
CA ASP A 182 0.51 3.90 -7.92
C ASP A 182 1.21 4.52 -6.70
N ASP A 183 1.64 5.78 -6.83
CA ASP A 183 2.32 6.52 -5.75
C ASP A 183 1.47 6.57 -4.47
N MET A 184 0.17 6.81 -4.63
CA MET A 184 -0.75 6.93 -3.52
C MET A 184 -0.99 5.58 -2.84
N ASP A 185 -1.28 4.53 -3.62
CA ASP A 185 -1.49 3.18 -3.10
C ASP A 185 -0.33 2.71 -2.21
N ARG A 186 0.91 3.02 -2.63
CA ARG A 186 2.12 2.65 -1.87
C ARG A 186 2.32 3.49 -0.62
N ALA A 187 1.98 4.79 -0.67
CA ALA A 187 2.06 5.65 0.51
C ALA A 187 1.03 5.28 1.59
N MET A 188 -0.14 4.78 1.15
CA MET A 188 -1.25 4.39 2.01
C MET A 188 -1.04 3.10 2.78
N ILE A 189 -0.08 2.26 2.42
CA ILE A 189 0.10 0.94 3.02
C ILE A 189 1.50 0.78 3.58
N ARG A 190 1.64 -0.03 4.62
CA ARG A 190 2.94 -0.46 5.16
C ARG A 190 2.86 -1.89 5.71
N PHE A 191 4.01 -2.46 6.03
CA PHE A 191 4.05 -3.77 6.67
C PHE A 191 3.42 -3.70 8.07
N LYS A 192 2.56 -4.65 8.41
CA LYS A 192 1.95 -4.74 9.75
C LYS A 192 2.94 -5.23 10.81
N GLN A 193 3.84 -6.12 10.40
CA GLN A 193 4.85 -6.67 11.30
C GLN A 193 6.04 -5.71 11.37
N TRP A 194 6.10 -4.98 12.46
CA TRP A 194 7.20 -4.09 12.80
C TRP A 194 8.48 -4.87 13.10
N LYS A 195 9.62 -4.24 12.83
CA LYS A 195 10.96 -4.77 13.14
C LYS A 195 11.81 -3.65 13.71
N PRO A 196 12.65 -3.93 14.73
CA PRO A 196 13.56 -2.94 15.25
C PRO A 196 14.54 -2.50 14.15
N LEU A 197 14.79 -1.20 14.05
CA LEU A 197 15.70 -0.64 13.05
C LEU A 197 17.14 -1.08 13.30
N GLY A 198 17.66 -0.83 14.51
CA GLY A 198 19.10 -0.92 14.78
C GLY A 198 19.91 0.05 13.91
N GLY A 199 21.24 -0.05 13.98
CA GLY A 199 22.14 0.83 13.19
C GLY A 199 21.97 0.65 11.68
N GLU A 200 21.91 -0.60 11.21
CA GLU A 200 21.75 -0.92 9.79
C GLU A 200 20.38 -0.50 9.24
N GLY A 201 19.29 -0.73 9.99
CA GLY A 201 17.96 -0.30 9.57
C GLY A 201 17.84 1.22 9.50
N ARG A 202 18.48 1.94 10.43
CA ARG A 202 18.58 3.40 10.38
C ARG A 202 19.32 3.86 9.11
N LYS A 203 20.49 3.30 8.79
CA LYS A 203 21.22 3.62 7.54
C LYS A 203 20.33 3.43 6.31
N TRP A 204 19.63 2.30 6.21
CA TRP A 204 18.76 2.03 5.05
C TRP A 204 17.52 2.92 4.99
N LEU A 205 16.96 3.32 6.13
CA LEU A 205 15.89 4.30 6.17
C LEU A 205 16.38 5.66 5.67
N PHE A 206 17.56 6.11 6.11
CA PHE A 206 18.13 7.40 5.71
C PHE A 206 18.42 7.40 4.20
N VAL A 207 19.05 6.34 3.69
CA VAL A 207 19.24 6.13 2.25
C VAL A 207 17.90 6.15 1.50
N HIS A 208 16.84 5.56 2.06
CA HIS A 208 15.52 5.57 1.45
C HIS A 208 14.91 6.98 1.42
N VAL A 209 14.98 7.74 2.51
CA VAL A 209 14.50 9.12 2.58
C VAL A 209 15.23 9.99 1.57
N HIS A 210 16.57 9.90 1.50
CA HIS A 210 17.35 10.60 0.49
C HIS A 210 16.85 10.26 -0.92
N ASN A 211 16.60 8.98 -1.23
CA ASN A 211 16.09 8.58 -2.55
C ASN A 211 14.72 9.17 -2.90
N MET A 212 13.91 9.54 -1.90
CA MET A 212 12.61 10.18 -2.11
C MET A 212 12.73 11.68 -2.37
N VAL A 213 13.69 12.35 -1.76
CA VAL A 213 13.95 13.79 -1.96
C VAL A 213 14.98 14.07 -3.06
N ALA A 214 15.68 13.06 -3.56
CA ALA A 214 16.70 13.22 -4.59
C ALA A 214 16.16 13.86 -5.89
N GLY A 215 16.72 15.00 -6.25
CA GLY A 215 16.36 15.84 -7.38
C GLY A 215 15.39 16.97 -7.06
N LEU A 216 14.94 17.09 -5.80
CA LEU A 216 14.27 18.29 -5.32
C LEU A 216 15.28 19.43 -5.14
N LYS A 217 14.76 20.66 -5.14
CA LYS A 217 15.53 21.85 -4.85
C LYS A 217 14.85 22.65 -3.75
N TRP A 218 15.62 23.06 -2.76
CA TRP A 218 15.14 23.93 -1.71
C TRP A 218 16.29 24.79 -1.20
N GLU A 219 16.06 26.10 -1.07
CA GLU A 219 17.10 27.07 -0.67
C GLU A 219 17.74 26.72 0.69
N GLU A 220 16.96 26.14 1.61
CA GLU A 220 17.45 25.75 2.94
C GLU A 220 18.49 24.61 2.93
N TRP A 221 18.60 23.85 1.83
CA TRP A 221 19.66 22.86 1.67
C TRP A 221 20.96 23.46 1.10
N GLY A 222 20.97 24.76 0.79
CA GLY A 222 22.15 25.47 0.29
C GLY A 222 22.71 24.86 -1.01
N ASP A 223 24.03 24.77 -1.09
CA ASP A 223 24.71 24.22 -2.27
C ASP A 223 24.65 22.69 -2.34
N ASP A 224 24.51 22.01 -1.19
CA ASP A 224 24.47 20.55 -1.10
C ASP A 224 23.06 20.00 -1.29
N GLN A 225 22.54 20.15 -2.51
CA GLN A 225 21.21 19.66 -2.87
C GLN A 225 21.21 18.12 -3.00
N PRO A 226 20.11 17.42 -2.66
CA PRO A 226 20.07 15.97 -2.73
C PRO A 226 20.06 15.50 -4.18
N LEU A 227 21.19 15.00 -4.68
CA LEU A 227 21.35 14.58 -6.08
C LEU A 227 21.13 13.07 -6.28
N LYS A 228 20.67 12.68 -7.47
CA LYS A 228 20.58 11.26 -7.84
C LYS A 228 21.99 10.67 -8.01
N ARG A 229 22.12 9.36 -7.79
CA ARG A 229 23.33 8.56 -8.05
C ARG A 229 24.52 8.84 -7.12
N GLN A 230 24.28 9.38 -5.93
CA GLN A 230 25.30 9.49 -4.88
C GLN A 230 25.61 8.13 -4.21
N SER A 231 26.74 8.01 -3.50
CA SER A 231 27.07 6.80 -2.71
C SER A 231 26.07 6.58 -1.58
N PHE A 232 25.96 5.36 -1.04
CA PHE A 232 25.04 5.11 0.07
C PHE A 232 25.48 5.84 1.35
N GLU A 233 26.78 5.98 1.54
CA GLU A 233 27.42 6.69 2.65
C GLU A 233 27.03 8.17 2.61
N HIS A 234 27.21 8.83 1.46
CA HIS A 234 26.83 10.23 1.31
C HIS A 234 25.33 10.44 1.52
N ARG A 235 24.47 9.52 1.06
CA ARG A 235 23.02 9.62 1.27
C ARG A 235 22.64 9.55 2.76
N ASP A 236 23.33 8.74 3.55
CA ASP A 236 23.12 8.62 4.99
C ASP A 236 23.64 9.85 5.74
N GLU A 237 24.84 10.33 5.41
CA GLU A 237 25.44 11.56 5.94
C GLU A 237 24.55 12.76 5.65
N TRP A 238 24.14 12.95 4.39
CA TRP A 238 23.29 14.07 3.96
C TRP A 238 21.97 14.14 4.74
N VAL A 239 21.30 13.01 4.97
CA VAL A 239 20.06 12.98 5.76
C VAL A 239 20.33 13.26 7.23
N SER A 240 21.48 12.86 7.75
CA SER A 240 21.88 13.17 9.13
C SER A 240 22.09 14.67 9.33
N ASP A 241 22.75 15.32 8.37
CA ASP A 241 23.06 16.75 8.42
C ASP A 241 21.82 17.62 8.20
N ASN A 242 20.85 17.12 7.42
CA ASN A 242 19.62 17.83 7.05
C ASN A 242 18.38 17.36 7.82
N ILE A 243 18.53 16.68 8.95
CA ILE A 243 17.40 16.02 9.59
C ILE A 243 16.31 17.00 10.06
N ASP A 244 16.69 18.16 10.58
CA ASP A 244 15.74 19.15 11.10
C ASP A 244 14.94 19.80 9.96
N SER A 245 15.58 20.06 8.81
CA SER A 245 14.88 20.59 7.62
C SER A 245 13.92 19.55 7.03
N LEU A 246 14.31 18.27 6.99
CA LEU A 246 13.44 17.16 6.57
C LEU A 246 12.25 16.96 7.51
N ILE A 247 12.44 17.14 8.82
CA ILE A 247 11.35 17.08 9.81
C ILE A 247 10.39 18.25 9.61
N SER A 248 10.89 19.45 9.35
CA SER A 248 10.06 20.62 9.03
C SER A 248 9.12 20.36 7.85
N LEU A 249 9.63 19.71 6.78
CA LEU A 249 8.81 19.29 5.63
C LEU A 249 7.68 18.32 6.02
N ALA A 250 7.91 17.43 7.01
CA ALA A 250 6.91 16.50 7.51
C ALA A 250 5.89 17.15 8.45
N ASP A 251 6.32 18.13 9.24
CA ASP A 251 5.48 18.85 10.18
C ASP A 251 4.49 19.75 9.46
N SER A 252 4.98 20.55 8.50
CA SER A 252 4.20 21.57 7.78
C SER A 252 4.23 21.37 6.26
N PRO A 253 3.74 20.23 5.72
CA PRO A 253 3.78 19.96 4.28
C PRO A 253 2.96 20.96 3.44
N TRP A 254 2.00 21.66 4.05
CA TRP A 254 1.18 22.69 3.38
C TRP A 254 1.96 23.98 3.07
N ASP A 255 3.03 24.28 3.81
CA ASP A 255 3.90 25.44 3.57
C ASP A 255 4.98 25.14 2.51
N HIS A 256 5.24 23.85 2.24
CA HIS A 256 6.30 23.38 1.35
C HIS A 256 5.77 22.60 0.15
N LYS A 257 4.58 22.97 -0.35
CA LYS A 257 3.91 22.22 -1.43
C LYS A 257 4.76 22.09 -2.69
N GLU A 258 5.41 23.17 -3.12
CA GLU A 258 6.25 23.20 -4.34
C GLU A 258 7.45 22.26 -4.19
N VAL A 259 8.16 22.33 -3.06
CA VAL A 259 9.30 21.46 -2.75
C VAL A 259 8.86 19.99 -2.74
N LEU A 260 7.71 19.70 -2.15
CA LEU A 260 7.19 18.34 -2.05
C LEU A 260 6.48 17.86 -3.32
N GLY A 261 6.27 18.71 -4.34
CA GLY A 261 5.49 18.41 -5.54
C GLY A 261 4.03 18.09 -5.23
N LEU A 262 3.43 18.82 -4.28
CA LEU A 262 2.04 18.73 -3.84
C LEU A 262 1.13 19.80 -4.48
N ASP A 263 1.75 20.77 -5.15
CA ASP A 263 1.14 21.85 -5.93
C ASP A 263 0.67 21.40 -7.32
N GLU A 264 1.14 20.24 -7.79
CA GLU A 264 0.72 19.61 -9.03
C GLU A 264 0.13 18.21 -8.80
N HIS A 265 -0.67 17.75 -9.76
CA HIS A 265 -1.29 16.44 -9.69
C HIS A 265 -0.25 15.30 -9.66
N SER A 266 -0.34 14.42 -8.67
CA SER A 266 0.51 13.23 -8.57
C SER A 266 0.09 12.19 -9.63
N GLY A 267 0.72 12.28 -10.79
CA GLY A 267 0.48 11.42 -11.95
C GLY A 267 1.31 10.12 -11.97
N THR A 268 1.35 9.47 -13.14
CA THR A 268 2.09 8.22 -13.34
C THR A 268 3.59 8.44 -13.12
N GLY A 269 4.20 7.65 -12.24
CA GLY A 269 5.65 7.75 -11.95
C GLY A 269 6.02 8.82 -10.92
N SER A 270 5.03 9.55 -10.39
CA SER A 270 5.22 10.44 -9.25
C SER A 270 5.68 9.67 -8.01
N LYS A 271 6.31 10.40 -7.09
CA LYS A 271 6.73 9.93 -5.76
C LYS A 271 6.28 10.86 -4.64
N THR A 272 5.37 11.80 -4.93
CA THR A 272 4.93 12.85 -4.01
C THR A 272 4.42 12.29 -2.68
N PHE A 273 3.51 11.33 -2.73
CA PHE A 273 2.90 10.75 -1.54
C PHE A 273 3.82 9.77 -0.83
N GLN A 274 4.58 8.95 -1.57
CA GLN A 274 5.61 8.09 -0.96
C GLN A 274 6.69 8.90 -0.25
N ARG A 275 7.09 10.06 -0.81
CA ARG A 275 8.03 11.00 -0.18
C ARG A 275 7.46 11.52 1.13
N LEU A 276 6.23 12.02 1.11
CA LEU A 276 5.59 12.49 2.33
C LEU A 276 5.47 11.37 3.39
N ALA A 277 5.09 10.16 2.99
CA ALA A 277 5.03 9.00 3.89
C ALA A 277 6.41 8.66 4.50
N ALA A 278 7.48 8.72 3.70
CA ALA A 278 8.84 8.48 4.17
C ALA A 278 9.32 9.58 5.14
N LEU A 279 8.98 10.84 4.90
CA LEU A 279 9.30 11.96 5.80
C LEU A 279 8.53 11.87 7.13
N ILE A 280 7.26 11.47 7.09
CA ILE A 280 6.46 11.20 8.29
C ILE A 280 7.10 10.08 9.12
N GLU A 281 7.55 9.01 8.46
CA GLU A 281 8.23 7.90 9.14
C GLU A 281 9.58 8.32 9.72
N LEU A 282 10.39 9.09 8.98
CA LEU A 282 11.65 9.66 9.49
C LEU A 282 11.41 10.47 10.77
N ARG A 283 10.42 11.35 10.75
CA ARG A 283 10.05 12.16 11.90
C ARG A 283 9.65 11.29 13.10
N ARG A 284 8.83 10.26 12.88
CA ARG A 284 8.37 9.33 13.93
C ARG A 284 9.56 8.66 14.62
N VAL A 285 10.43 8.01 13.83
CA VAL A 285 11.54 7.23 14.37
C VAL A 285 12.62 8.11 15.00
N TRP A 286 12.82 9.33 14.50
CA TRP A 286 13.78 10.27 15.06
C TRP A 286 13.35 10.78 16.44
N LEU A 287 12.07 11.10 16.61
CA LEU A 287 11.52 11.49 17.91
C LEU A 287 11.58 10.32 18.90
N GLU A 288 11.18 9.12 18.47
CA GLU A 288 11.27 7.91 19.31
C GLU A 288 12.72 7.60 19.72
N CYS A 289 13.69 7.81 18.83
CA CYS A 289 15.10 7.67 19.13
C CYS A 289 15.56 8.69 20.18
N LYS A 290 15.19 9.97 20.02
CA LYS A 290 15.50 11.04 20.98
C LYS A 290 14.91 10.75 22.36
N ASP A 291 13.66 10.32 22.43
CA ASP A 291 12.97 10.01 23.68
C ASP A 291 13.60 8.81 24.43
N ASN A 292 14.18 7.86 23.68
CA ASN A 292 14.85 6.68 24.22
C ASN A 292 16.37 6.87 24.46
N GLY A 293 16.88 8.10 24.42
CA GLY A 293 18.28 8.42 24.70
C GLY A 293 19.26 8.11 23.56
N GLY A 294 18.78 8.04 22.32
CA GLY A 294 19.60 7.86 21.12
C GLY A 294 19.81 6.40 20.67
N ASP A 295 19.06 5.45 21.25
CA ASP A 295 19.23 4.02 21.00
C ASP A 295 18.31 3.51 19.88
N TRP A 296 18.86 3.41 18.66
CA TRP A 296 18.17 2.88 17.48
C TRP A 296 17.73 1.42 17.56
N SER A 297 18.27 0.63 18.50
CA SER A 297 17.86 -0.78 18.67
C SER A 297 16.46 -0.93 19.26
N LYS A 298 15.97 0.12 19.93
CA LYS A 298 14.65 0.15 20.58
C LYS A 298 13.57 0.80 19.74
N VAL A 299 13.94 1.37 18.58
CA VAL A 299 13.01 2.05 17.68
C VAL A 299 12.40 1.03 16.73
N THR A 300 11.08 0.92 16.73
CA THR A 300 10.31 0.01 15.86
C THR A 300 9.35 0.75 14.97
#